data_AF-A0A1I7ETY0-F1
#
_entry.id   AF-A0A1I7ETY0-F1
#
_cell.length_a   1.000
_cell.length_b   1.000
_cell.length_c   1.000
_cell.angle_alpha   90.00
_cell.angle_beta   90.00
_cell.angle_gamma   90.00
#
_symmetry.space_group_name_H-M   'P 1'
#
loop_
_entity.id
_entity.type
_entity.pdbx_description
1 polymer ?
#
loop_
_entity_poly.entity_id
_entity_poly.type
_entity_poly.pdbx_seq_one_letter_code
_entity_poly.pdbx_strand_id
1 'polypeptide(L)'
;MSSTFQKLIFVFLLLSILSFVLIWGLHESVLTNTIHLTVNGIFLFHFGITLLILIQLYLINKKLPEQLGFIFLGMITLKLILVGVYLAPHITQKEIYTNSELTLFAIPYFIFLTFEVYFTKQLLDKKIT
;
A
#
# COMPACT_ATOMS: atom_id res chain seq x y z
N MET A 1 -12.72 18.94 -3.46
CA MET A 1 -12.83 17.46 -3.39
C MET A 1 -14.24 17.12 -2.93
N SER A 2 -14.83 16.01 -3.39
CA SER A 2 -16.16 15.59 -2.91
C SER A 2 -16.08 15.20 -1.42
N SER A 3 -17.16 15.41 -0.67
CA SER A 3 -17.20 15.08 0.77
C SER A 3 -17.02 13.58 1.03
N THR A 4 -17.48 12.73 0.10
CA THR A 4 -17.25 11.28 0.15
C THR A 4 -15.77 10.92 -0.03
N PHE A 5 -15.05 11.60 -0.93
CA PHE A 5 -13.62 11.34 -1.14
C PHE A 5 -12.81 11.69 0.10
N GLN A 6 -13.11 12.83 0.74
CA GLN A 6 -12.47 13.22 1.99
C GLN A 6 -12.68 12.18 3.11
N LYS A 7 -13.91 11.66 3.25
CA LYS A 7 -14.21 10.59 4.21
C LYS A 7 -13.41 9.32 3.92
N LEU A 8 -13.27 8.94 2.66
CA LEU A 8 -12.49 7.75 2.30
C LEU A 8 -11.00 7.92 2.55
N ILE A 9 -10.43 9.09 2.22
CA ILE A 9 -9.04 9.40 2.57
C ILE A 9 -8.85 9.39 4.08
N PHE A 10 -9.78 9.97 4.85
CA PHE A 10 -9.73 9.93 6.30
C PHE A 10 -9.77 8.50 6.84
N VAL A 11 -10.67 7.64 6.32
CA VAL A 11 -10.74 6.22 6.67
C VAL A 11 -9.44 5.50 6.29
N PHE A 12 -8.89 5.75 5.11
CA PHE A 12 -7.60 5.21 4.69
C PHE A 12 -6.47 5.60 5.65
N LEU A 13 -6.39 6.88 6.04
CA LEU A 13 -5.39 7.38 6.98
C LEU A 13 -5.54 6.71 8.35
N LEU A 14 -6.76 6.63 8.87
CA LEU A 14 -7.07 6.00 10.15
C LEU A 14 -6.70 4.51 10.14
N LEU A 15 -7.12 3.78 9.11
CA LEU A 15 -6.81 2.35 8.98
C LEU A 15 -5.32 2.12 8.76
N SER A 16 -4.63 3.01 8.03
CA SER A 16 -3.17 2.94 7.89
C SER A 16 -2.49 3.09 9.25
N ILE A 17 -2.88 4.07 10.06
CA ILE A 17 -2.32 4.25 11.42
C ILE A 17 -2.58 3.00 12.27
N LEU A 18 -3.81 2.46 12.24
CA LEU A 18 -4.14 1.24 12.98
C LEU A 18 -3.31 0.04 12.52
N SER A 19 -3.16 -0.17 11.20
CA SER A 19 -2.32 -1.22 10.63
C SER A 19 -0.86 -1.05 11.03
N PHE A 20 -0.34 0.18 11.04
CA PHE A 20 1.02 0.47 11.49
C PHE A 20 1.23 0.03 12.95
N VAL A 21 0.34 0.44 13.85
CA VAL A 21 0.42 0.06 15.28
C VAL A 21 0.37 -1.44 15.47
N LEU A 22 -0.53 -2.13 14.74
CA LEU A 22 -0.63 -3.59 14.80
C LEU A 22 0.63 -4.29 14.31
N ILE A 23 1.17 -3.88 13.16
CA ILE A 23 2.38 -4.48 12.59
C ILE A 23 3.60 -4.19 13.46
N TRP A 24 3.70 -2.97 14.01
CA TRP A 24 4.75 -2.60 14.97
C TRP A 24 4.70 -3.46 16.24
N GLY A 25 3.51 -3.65 16.81
CA GLY A 25 3.34 -4.52 17.98
C GLY A 25 3.70 -5.98 17.70
N LEU A 26 3.32 -6.50 16.53
CA LEU A 26 3.68 -7.86 16.10
C LEU A 26 5.20 -8.00 15.95
N HIS A 27 5.85 -6.99 15.35
CA HIS A 27 7.30 -6.96 15.18
C HIS A 27 8.05 -7.09 16.52
N GLU A 28 7.69 -6.25 17.51
CA GLU A 28 8.29 -6.31 18.87
C GLU A 28 8.07 -7.66 19.56
N SER A 29 6.95 -8.33 19.30
CA SER A 29 6.61 -9.60 19.94
C SER A 29 7.21 -10.85 19.28
N VAL A 30 7.58 -10.78 18.00
CA VAL A 30 7.95 -11.96 17.19
C VAL A 30 9.41 -11.92 16.71
N LEU A 31 10.04 -10.75 16.54
CA LEU A 31 11.38 -10.66 15.97
C LEU A 31 12.41 -10.05 16.96
N THR A 32 13.47 -10.81 17.22
CA THR A 32 14.67 -10.34 17.93
C THR A 32 15.60 -9.57 16.98
N ASN A 33 16.18 -8.45 17.45
CA ASN A 33 17.26 -7.54 17.00
C ASN A 33 18.09 -7.73 15.69
N THR A 34 17.94 -8.77 14.88
CA THR A 34 18.67 -9.00 13.63
C THR A 34 17.72 -8.82 12.44
N ILE A 35 17.32 -7.59 12.16
CA ILE A 35 16.34 -7.30 11.12
C ILE A 35 16.97 -6.39 10.10
N HIS A 36 17.06 -6.89 8.87
CA HIS A 36 17.66 -6.17 7.75
C HIS A 36 16.68 -5.16 7.14
N LEU A 37 15.38 -5.40 7.30
CA LEU A 37 14.29 -4.56 6.79
C LEU A 37 13.57 -3.82 7.93
N THR A 38 13.67 -2.49 7.96
CA THR A 38 12.94 -1.71 8.96
C THR A 38 11.43 -1.69 8.67
N VAL A 39 10.61 -1.99 9.68
CA VAL A 39 9.13 -1.89 9.60
C VAL A 39 8.69 -0.50 9.13
N ASN A 40 9.37 0.53 9.63
CA ASN A 40 9.13 1.92 9.27
C ASN A 40 9.29 2.15 7.76
N GLY A 41 10.38 1.65 7.17
CA GLY A 41 10.66 1.79 5.74
C GLY A 41 9.61 1.07 4.88
N ILE A 42 9.30 -0.19 5.21
CA ILE A 42 8.29 -0.98 4.49
C ILE A 42 6.93 -0.27 4.54
N PHE A 43 6.51 0.14 5.74
CA PHE A 43 5.20 0.75 5.92
C PHE A 43 5.09 2.09 5.20
N LEU A 44 6.10 2.96 5.34
CA LEU A 44 6.10 4.28 4.71
C LEU A 44 6.12 4.17 3.18
N PHE A 45 6.86 3.19 2.64
CA PHE A 45 6.89 2.90 1.22
C PHE A 45 5.50 2.53 0.67
N HIS A 46 4.83 1.55 1.29
CA HIS A 46 3.49 1.15 0.85
C HIS A 46 2.46 2.27 1.07
N PHE A 47 2.50 2.97 2.21
CA PHE A 47 1.64 4.10 2.48
C PHE A 47 1.76 5.19 1.41
N GLY A 48 2.99 5.61 1.09
CA GLY A 48 3.26 6.66 0.12
C GLY A 48 2.78 6.28 -1.29
N ILE A 49 3.12 5.08 -1.75
CA ILE A 49 2.68 4.60 -3.07
C ILE A 49 1.16 4.49 -3.13
N THR A 50 0.53 3.89 -2.12
CA THR A 50 -0.93 3.76 -2.09
C THR A 50 -1.60 5.11 -2.12
N LEU A 51 -1.17 6.06 -1.28
CA LEU A 51 -1.73 7.42 -1.26
C LEU A 51 -1.64 8.08 -2.64
N LEU A 52 -0.49 7.95 -3.32
CA LEU A 52 -0.32 8.45 -4.68
C LEU A 52 -1.30 7.79 -5.67
N ILE A 53 -1.45 6.46 -5.61
CA ILE A 53 -2.41 5.72 -6.46
C ILE A 53 -3.83 6.22 -6.21
N LEU A 54 -4.27 6.36 -4.96
CA LEU A 54 -5.63 6.81 -4.64
C LEU A 54 -5.91 8.22 -5.18
N ILE A 55 -4.95 9.14 -5.03
CA ILE A 55 -5.07 10.52 -5.54
C ILE A 55 -5.14 10.51 -7.07
N GLN A 56 -4.24 9.76 -7.74
CA GLN A 56 -4.22 9.70 -9.20
C GLN A 56 -5.50 9.09 -9.77
N LEU A 57 -5.99 8.00 -9.19
CA LEU A 57 -7.27 7.40 -9.57
C LEU A 57 -8.41 8.41 -9.42
N TYR A 58 -8.47 9.17 -8.33
CA TYR A 58 -9.51 10.18 -8.13
C TYR A 58 -9.44 11.29 -9.21
N LEU A 59 -8.24 11.78 -9.53
CA LEU A 59 -8.06 12.81 -10.54
C LEU A 59 -8.40 12.32 -11.96
N ILE A 60 -8.00 11.10 -12.28
CA ILE A 60 -8.25 10.47 -13.58
C ILE A 60 -9.73 10.13 -13.75
N ASN A 61 -10.41 9.64 -12.71
CA ASN A 61 -11.82 9.30 -12.77
C ASN A 61 -12.70 10.48 -13.23
N LYS A 62 -12.28 11.72 -12.95
CA LYS A 62 -12.99 12.92 -13.42
C LYS A 62 -12.90 13.15 -14.93
N LYS A 63 -11.87 12.62 -15.57
CA LYS A 63 -11.58 12.83 -17.00
C LYS A 63 -11.88 11.60 -17.84
N LEU A 64 -11.52 10.42 -17.34
CA LEU A 64 -11.56 9.14 -18.05
C LEU A 64 -12.18 8.03 -17.15
N PRO A 65 -13.43 8.19 -16.69
CA PRO A 65 -14.06 7.23 -15.77
C PRO A 65 -14.17 5.82 -16.36
N GLU A 66 -14.37 5.71 -17.68
CA GLU A 66 -14.53 4.44 -18.39
C GLU A 66 -13.25 3.59 -18.42
N GLN A 67 -12.08 4.22 -18.29
CA GLN A 67 -10.78 3.54 -18.33
C GLN A 67 -10.19 3.29 -16.94
N LEU A 68 -10.90 3.66 -15.87
CA LEU A 68 -10.35 3.67 -14.52
C LEU A 68 -9.87 2.28 -14.07
N GLY A 69 -10.57 1.21 -14.46
CA GLY A 69 -10.16 -0.17 -14.15
C GLY A 69 -8.83 -0.58 -14.80
N PHE A 70 -8.61 -0.21 -16.06
CA PHE A 70 -7.34 -0.47 -16.76
C PHE A 70 -6.20 0.34 -16.14
N ILE A 71 -6.48 1.59 -15.80
CA ILE A 71 -5.51 2.49 -15.17
C ILE A 71 -5.12 2.00 -13.78
N PHE A 72 -6.09 1.51 -13.00
CA PHE A 72 -5.83 0.83 -11.73
C PHE A 72 -4.91 -0.38 -11.91
N LEU A 73 -5.22 -1.27 -12.85
CA LEU A 73 -4.39 -2.45 -13.12
C LEU A 73 -2.95 -2.09 -13.49
N GLY A 74 -2.77 -1.08 -14.34
CA GLY A 74 -1.44 -0.55 -14.69
C GLY A 74 -0.69 -0.01 -13.47
N MET A 75 -1.35 0.75 -12.60
CA MET A 75 -0.74 1.28 -11.38
C MET A 75 -0.36 0.19 -10.37
N ILE A 76 -1.19 -0.84 -10.18
CA ILE A 76 -0.85 -1.99 -9.32
C ILE A 76 0.33 -2.77 -9.89
N THR A 77 0.38 -2.92 -11.22
CA THR A 77 1.52 -3.58 -11.90
C THR A 77 2.81 -2.78 -11.67
N LEU A 78 2.76 -1.46 -11.81
CA LEU A 78 3.91 -0.58 -11.53
C LEU A 78 4.32 -0.66 -10.05
N LYS A 79 3.36 -0.67 -9.12
CA LYS A 79 3.63 -0.87 -7.69
C LYS A 79 4.35 -2.19 -7.41
N LEU A 80 3.96 -3.27 -8.08
CA LEU A 80 4.63 -4.57 -7.94
C LEU A 80 6.10 -4.51 -8.42
N ILE A 81 6.37 -3.80 -9.52
CA ILE A 81 7.74 -3.56 -9.99
C ILE A 81 8.52 -2.74 -8.95
N LEU A 82 7.92 -1.67 -8.42
CA LEU A 82 8.55 -0.82 -7.39
C LEU A 82 8.87 -1.60 -6.11
N VAL A 83 7.99 -2.53 -5.71
CA VAL A 83 8.22 -3.47 -4.61
C VAL A 83 9.47 -4.32 -4.88
N GLY A 84 9.61 -4.87 -6.10
CA GLY A 84 10.81 -5.62 -6.50
C GLY A 84 12.08 -4.76 -6.44
N VAL A 85 12.00 -3.50 -6.90
CA VAL A 85 13.12 -2.55 -6.82
C VAL A 85 13.48 -2.21 -5.37
N TYR A 86 12.49 -2.05 -4.49
CA TYR A 86 12.70 -1.80 -3.05
C TYR A 86 13.41 -2.98 -2.35
N LEU A 87 13.07 -4.20 -2.74
CA LEU A 87 13.70 -5.43 -2.22
C LEU A 87 15.03 -5.79 -2.91
N ALA A 88 15.36 -5.21 -4.05
CA ALA A 88 16.59 -5.53 -4.78
C ALA A 88 17.92 -5.27 -4.01
N PRO A 89 18.14 -4.12 -3.34
CA PRO A 89 19.40 -3.89 -2.60
C PRO A 89 19.57 -4.84 -1.42
N HIS A 90 18.45 -5.27 -0.87
CA HIS A 90 18.28 -6.22 0.21
C HIS A 90 18.70 -7.63 -0.27
N ILE A 91 18.16 -8.10 -1.39
CA ILE A 91 18.48 -9.42 -1.98
C ILE A 91 19.95 -9.51 -2.47
N THR A 92 20.50 -8.43 -3.04
CA THR A 92 21.83 -8.45 -3.66
C THR A 92 22.98 -8.44 -2.65
N GLN A 93 22.75 -8.06 -1.39
CA GLN A 93 23.75 -8.06 -0.32
C GLN A 93 23.99 -9.45 0.32
N LYS A 94 23.42 -10.52 -0.25
CA LYS A 94 23.42 -11.89 0.33
C LYS A 94 22.79 -11.97 1.72
N GLU A 95 21.91 -11.04 2.06
CA GLU A 95 21.09 -11.15 3.25
C GLU A 95 20.12 -12.32 3.05
N ILE A 96 20.21 -13.33 3.91
CA ILE A 96 19.27 -14.46 3.89
C ILE A 96 18.02 -13.99 4.63
N TYR A 97 16.99 -13.59 3.89
CA TYR A 97 15.71 -13.27 4.51
C TYR A 97 15.12 -14.50 5.19
N THR A 98 14.75 -14.31 6.44
CA THR A 98 13.92 -15.27 7.16
C THR A 98 12.49 -15.25 6.60
N ASN A 99 11.78 -16.37 6.75
CA ASN A 99 10.34 -16.43 6.44
C ASN A 99 9.55 -15.33 7.18
N SER A 100 10.02 -14.96 8.38
CA SER A 100 9.45 -13.89 9.20
C SER A 100 9.59 -12.52 8.54
N GLU A 101 10.75 -12.19 7.97
CA GLU A 101 10.98 -10.91 7.27
C GLU A 101 10.16 -10.81 5.98
N LEU A 102 10.06 -11.91 5.22
CA LEU A 102 9.20 -11.95 4.03
C LEU A 102 7.72 -11.77 4.39
N THR A 103 7.29 -12.39 5.50
CA THR A 103 5.92 -12.24 6.02
C THR A 103 5.65 -10.80 6.49
N LEU A 104 6.62 -10.20 7.17
CA LEU A 104 6.57 -8.81 7.64
C LEU A 104 6.47 -7.82 6.48
N PHE A 105 7.05 -8.13 5.33
CA PHE A 105 6.90 -7.35 4.10
C PHE A 105 5.55 -7.59 3.40
N ALA A 106 5.14 -8.85 3.28
CA ALA A 106 3.93 -9.23 2.55
C ALA A 106 2.64 -8.74 3.21
N ILE A 107 2.56 -8.76 4.54
CA ILE A 107 1.35 -8.34 5.28
C ILE A 107 0.97 -6.88 4.96
N PRO A 108 1.87 -5.88 5.14
CA PRO A 108 1.61 -4.50 4.72
C PRO A 108 1.19 -4.41 3.25
N TYR A 109 1.89 -5.10 2.33
CA TYR A 109 1.55 -5.08 0.92
C TYR A 109 0.08 -5.44 0.66
N PHE A 110 -0.41 -6.54 1.23
CA PHE A 110 -1.80 -6.99 1.04
C PHE A 110 -2.83 -6.09 1.72
N ILE A 111 -2.51 -5.54 2.90
CA ILE A 111 -3.36 -4.54 3.58
C ILE A 111 -3.56 -3.32 2.67
N PHE A 112 -2.45 -2.75 2.18
CA PHE A 112 -2.50 -1.59 1.31
C PHE A 112 -3.15 -1.87 -0.04
N LEU A 113 -2.92 -3.05 -0.62
CA LEU A 113 -3.61 -3.49 -1.84
C LEU A 113 -5.13 -3.58 -1.63
N THR A 114 -5.57 -4.05 -0.46
CA THR A 114 -7.00 -4.10 -0.11
C THR A 114 -7.62 -2.71 -0.09
N PHE A 115 -6.91 -1.70 0.45
CA PHE A 115 -7.38 -0.31 0.40
C PHE A 115 -7.49 0.20 -1.03
N GLU A 116 -6.49 -0.08 -1.86
CA GLU A 116 -6.47 0.31 -3.27
C GLU A 116 -7.66 -0.29 -4.04
N VAL A 117 -7.93 -1.59 -3.86
CA VAL A 117 -9.08 -2.27 -4.47
C VAL A 117 -10.40 -1.70 -3.98
N TYR A 118 -10.56 -1.56 -2.66
CA TYR A 118 -11.80 -1.03 -2.07
C TYR A 118 -12.10 0.39 -2.56
N PHE A 119 -11.09 1.26 -2.56
CA PHE A 119 -11.25 2.64 -3.00
C PHE A 119 -11.56 2.72 -4.50
N THR A 120 -10.86 1.93 -5.32
CA THR A 120 -11.10 1.88 -6.77
C THR A 120 -12.52 1.40 -7.08
N LYS A 121 -13.00 0.36 -6.38
CA LYS A 121 -14.38 -0.10 -6.51
C LYS A 121 -15.37 1.03 -6.23
N GLN A 122 -15.16 1.79 -5.17
CA GLN A 122 -16.06 2.88 -4.80
C GLN A 122 -16.04 4.02 -5.83
N LEU A 123 -14.93 4.24 -6.55
CA LEU A 123 -14.87 5.17 -7.67
C LEU A 123 -15.62 4.65 -8.91
N LEU A 124 -15.44 3.37 -9.24
CA LEU A 124 -16.12 2.70 -10.36
C LEU A 124 -17.64 2.67 -10.17
N ASP A 125 -18.11 2.43 -8.94
CA ASP A 125 -19.53 2.47 -8.55
C ASP A 125 -20.11 3.91 -8.59
N LYS A 126 -19.32 4.93 -8.98
CA LYS A 126 -19.67 6.36 -8.99
C LYS A 126 -20.13 6.91 -7.63
N LYS A 127 -19.79 6.25 -6.53
CA LYS A 127 -20.16 6.68 -5.16
C LYS A 127 -19.37 7.92 -4.69
N ILE A 128 -18.28 8.26 -5.38
CA ILE A 128 -17.30 9.27 -4.93
C ILE A 128 -17.11 10.43 -5.92
N THR A 129 -17.60 10.29 -7.16
CA THR A 129 -17.55 11.32 -8.21
C THR A 129 -18.44 12.51 -7.91
#